data_AF-A0AAE5WHJ0-F1
#
_entry.id   AF-A0AAE5WHJ0-F1
#
_cell.length_a   1.000
_cell.length_b   1.000
_cell.length_c   1.000
_cell.angle_alpha   90.00
_cell.angle_beta   90.00
_cell.angle_gamma   90.00
#
_symmetry.space_group_name_H-M   'P 1'
#
loop_
_entity.id
_entity.type
_entity.pdbx_description
1 polymer ?
#
loop_
_entity_poly.entity_id
_entity_poly.type
_entity_poly.pdbx_seq_one_letter_code
_entity_poly.pdbx_strand_id
1 'polypeptide(L)'
;MKEQLQRYMQTHGLTQGQIAKAIGKSITTVSQYLKGNYNGKTDEIDDAVARLLQREKDKVVERRFNGEFVNTYAAERCLDAIYIAHAESDIAVITGAAGLGKTQALKHYVARNPETIFVEVEPSYSPKVLLKNLCQQLGLNENGLNHELFTRITEKLGENRLIIVDEAELLSTKSLEYLRRIHDLTKCGVVLAGMPRLIVNLKGKYGELAQLYSRAGVHCDLQNALDKEDIALLAQQGLGTDEFNDLLYKVSKGNARRLNKLMRGVIRVAEMHGKPISEALINRYAEMLIN
;
A
#
# COMPACT_ATOMS: atom_id res chain seq x y z
N MET A 1 3.23 -26.76 28.42
CA MET A 1 3.74 -25.76 27.44
C MET A 1 4.67 -26.37 26.39
N LYS A 2 5.65 -27.19 26.78
CA LYS A 2 6.55 -27.96 25.88
C LYS A 2 5.88 -28.63 24.67
N GLU A 3 4.82 -29.42 24.88
CA GLU A 3 4.13 -30.12 23.78
C GLU A 3 3.48 -29.15 22.79
N GLN A 4 2.97 -28.01 23.27
CA GLN A 4 2.39 -26.97 22.41
C GLN A 4 3.46 -26.31 21.55
N LEU A 5 4.66 -26.07 22.10
CA LEU A 5 5.80 -25.58 21.34
C LEU A 5 6.27 -26.58 20.27
N GLN A 6 6.33 -27.88 20.61
CA GLN A 6 6.69 -28.93 19.65
C GLN A 6 5.70 -29.01 18.49
N ARG A 7 4.40 -28.99 18.78
CA ARG A 7 3.35 -28.95 17.74
C ARG A 7 3.49 -27.70 16.88
N TYR A 8 3.65 -26.53 17.50
CA TYR A 8 3.83 -25.27 16.77
C TYR A 8 5.04 -25.30 15.82
N MET A 9 6.17 -25.83 16.28
CA MET A 9 7.36 -26.00 15.43
C MET A 9 7.11 -26.92 14.23
N GLN A 10 6.40 -28.03 14.44
CA GLN A 10 6.07 -28.99 13.38
C GLN A 10 5.09 -28.39 12.37
N THR A 11 3.99 -27.78 12.82
CA THR A 11 2.99 -27.15 11.94
C THR A 11 3.58 -26.06 11.05
N HIS A 12 4.59 -25.34 11.54
CA HIS A 12 5.17 -24.19 10.86
C HIS A 12 6.56 -24.44 10.23
N GLY A 13 7.07 -25.67 10.29
CA GLY A 13 8.41 -26.00 9.79
C GLY A 13 9.54 -25.18 10.43
N LEU A 14 9.39 -24.78 11.70
CA LEU A 14 10.35 -23.91 12.39
C LEU A 14 11.46 -24.71 13.05
N THR A 15 12.69 -24.24 12.88
CA THR A 15 13.88 -24.78 13.56
C THR A 15 13.97 -24.31 15.01
N GLN A 16 14.70 -25.05 15.85
CA GLN A 16 14.98 -24.65 17.24
C GLN A 16 15.70 -23.29 17.30
N GLY A 17 16.51 -22.95 16.28
CA GLY A 17 17.18 -21.66 16.16
C GLY A 17 16.22 -20.49 15.94
N GLN A 18 15.22 -20.67 15.09
CA GLN A 18 14.18 -19.66 14.85
C GLN A 18 13.32 -19.44 16.11
N ILE A 19 12.97 -20.51 16.83
CA ILE A 19 12.25 -20.40 18.11
C ILE A 19 13.08 -19.69 19.17
N ALA A 20 14.35 -20.05 19.32
CA ALA A 20 15.27 -19.43 20.27
C ALA A 20 15.35 -17.91 20.07
N LYS A 21 15.50 -17.47 18.81
CA LYS A 21 15.44 -16.05 18.44
C LYS A 21 14.10 -15.41 18.78
N ALA A 22 12.98 -16.10 18.49
CA ALA A 22 11.64 -15.56 18.71
C ALA A 22 11.27 -15.39 20.19
N ILE A 23 11.76 -16.26 21.08
CA ILE A 23 11.50 -16.19 22.53
C ILE A 23 12.63 -15.52 23.33
N GLY A 24 13.69 -15.07 22.66
CA GLY A 24 14.83 -14.40 23.31
C GLY A 24 15.66 -15.32 24.21
N LYS A 25 15.82 -16.59 23.83
CA LYS A 25 16.63 -17.59 24.57
C LYS A 25 17.70 -18.19 23.66
N SER A 26 18.66 -18.91 24.23
CA SER A 26 19.68 -19.62 23.45
C SER A 26 19.10 -20.89 22.81
N ILE A 27 19.69 -21.34 21.69
CA ILE A 27 19.32 -22.59 21.02
C ILE A 27 19.47 -23.78 21.98
N THR A 28 20.55 -23.79 22.76
CA THR A 28 20.82 -24.82 23.78
C THR A 28 19.74 -24.85 24.86
N THR A 29 19.28 -23.68 25.33
CA THR A 29 18.18 -23.56 26.30
C THR A 29 16.89 -24.15 25.76
N VAL A 30 16.53 -23.82 24.51
CA VAL A 30 15.33 -24.38 23.85
C VAL A 30 15.47 -25.88 23.66
N SER A 31 16.64 -26.39 23.27
CA SER A 31 16.88 -27.81 23.08
C SER A 31 16.76 -28.61 24.38
N GLN A 32 17.34 -28.11 25.48
CA GLN A 32 17.24 -28.72 26.80
C GLN A 32 15.80 -28.70 27.32
N TYR A 33 15.09 -27.59 27.14
CA TYR A 33 13.67 -27.45 27.51
C TYR A 33 12.79 -28.45 26.74
N LEU A 34 12.98 -28.56 25.41
CA LEU A 34 12.27 -29.53 24.57
C LEU A 34 12.62 -30.99 24.90
N LYS A 35 13.83 -31.27 25.40
CA LYS A 35 14.21 -32.61 25.88
C LYS A 35 13.70 -32.91 27.29
N GLY A 36 13.30 -31.89 28.05
CA GLY A 36 12.86 -32.03 29.45
C GLY A 36 14.01 -32.04 30.46
N ASN A 37 15.23 -31.66 30.06
CA ASN A 37 16.45 -31.71 30.87
C ASN A 37 16.98 -30.31 31.19
N TYR A 38 16.11 -29.30 31.20
CA TYR A 38 16.50 -27.93 31.52
C TYR A 38 16.42 -27.71 33.03
N ASN A 39 17.57 -27.46 33.66
CA ASN A 39 17.70 -27.34 35.12
C ASN A 39 17.53 -25.88 35.63
N GLY A 40 17.18 -24.94 34.75
CA GLY A 40 16.93 -23.54 35.10
C GLY A 40 15.47 -23.26 35.43
N LYS A 41 15.09 -21.98 35.46
CA LYS A 41 13.69 -21.56 35.71
C LYS A 41 12.81 -21.85 34.49
N THR A 42 12.08 -22.96 34.56
CA THR A 42 11.18 -23.41 33.48
C THR A 42 10.01 -22.45 33.25
N ASP A 43 9.53 -21.78 34.31
CA ASP A 43 8.41 -20.83 34.25
C ASP A 43 8.69 -19.66 33.30
N GLU A 44 9.92 -19.13 33.29
CA GLU A 44 10.30 -18.04 32.38
C GLU A 44 10.27 -18.46 30.90
N ILE A 45 10.57 -19.73 30.62
CA ILE A 45 10.50 -20.28 29.27
C ILE A 45 9.03 -20.53 28.91
N ASP A 46 8.25 -21.07 29.84
CA ASP A 46 6.82 -21.30 29.66
C ASP A 46 6.08 -20.00 29.34
N ASP A 47 6.37 -18.92 30.05
CA ASP A 47 5.82 -17.58 29.79
C ASP A 47 6.25 -17.03 28.43
N ALA A 48 7.53 -17.22 28.05
CA ALA A 48 8.04 -16.76 26.76
C ALA A 48 7.41 -17.54 25.60
N VAL A 49 7.19 -18.84 25.77
CA VAL A 49 6.48 -19.69 24.83
C VAL A 49 5.00 -19.31 24.77
N ALA A 50 4.34 -19.06 25.91
CA ALA A 50 2.97 -18.60 25.95
C ALA A 50 2.80 -17.28 25.17
N ARG A 51 3.70 -16.31 25.35
CA ARG A 51 3.72 -15.05 24.57
C ARG A 51 3.91 -15.30 23.07
N LEU A 52 4.79 -16.22 22.68
CA LEU A 52 5.02 -16.55 21.27
C LEU A 52 3.78 -17.20 20.64
N LEU A 53 3.18 -18.18 21.32
CA LEU A 53 1.98 -18.86 20.84
C LEU A 53 0.78 -17.90 20.80
N GLN A 54 0.71 -16.95 21.73
CA GLN A 54 -0.30 -15.90 21.70
C GLN A 54 -0.11 -14.97 20.49
N ARG A 55 1.13 -14.52 20.21
CA ARG A 55 1.43 -13.72 19.01
C ARG A 55 1.10 -14.45 17.70
N GLU A 56 1.23 -15.78 17.67
CA GLU A 56 0.82 -16.55 16.49
C GLU A 56 -0.71 -16.63 16.37
N LYS A 57 -1.43 -16.80 17.49
CA LYS A 57 -2.90 -16.66 17.48
C LYS A 57 -3.31 -15.27 16.98
N ASP A 58 -2.53 -14.24 17.27
CA ASP A 58 -2.78 -12.89 16.76
C ASP A 58 -2.55 -12.75 15.23
N LYS A 59 -1.80 -13.67 14.59
CA LYS A 59 -1.65 -13.78 13.12
C LYS A 59 -2.79 -14.51 12.43
N VAL A 60 -3.75 -15.08 13.16
CA VAL A 60 -4.94 -15.74 12.58
C VAL A 60 -5.79 -14.76 11.77
N VAL A 61 -5.75 -13.46 12.12
CA VAL A 61 -6.34 -12.36 11.36
C VAL A 61 -5.89 -12.33 9.91
N GLU A 62 -4.61 -12.61 9.62
CA GLU A 62 -4.08 -12.63 8.25
C GLU A 62 -4.49 -13.88 7.48
N ARG A 63 -4.86 -14.97 8.17
CA ARG A 63 -5.36 -16.19 7.52
C ARG A 63 -6.84 -16.09 7.14
N ARG A 64 -7.62 -15.28 7.87
CA ARG A 64 -9.06 -15.07 7.60
C ARG A 64 -9.36 -13.82 6.77
N PHE A 65 -8.48 -12.83 6.79
CA PHE A 65 -8.63 -11.65 5.95
C PHE A 65 -8.04 -11.92 4.57
N ASN A 66 -8.88 -12.07 3.55
CA ASN A 66 -8.39 -12.10 2.18
C ASN A 66 -7.97 -10.69 1.75
N GLY A 67 -6.66 -10.43 1.77
CA GLY A 67 -6.06 -9.15 1.42
C GLY A 67 -5.64 -9.03 -0.03
N GLU A 68 -6.12 -9.91 -0.91
CA GLU A 68 -5.90 -9.79 -2.34
C GLU A 68 -6.49 -8.49 -2.89
N PHE A 69 -5.93 -8.04 -4.02
CA PHE A 69 -6.43 -6.86 -4.70
C PHE A 69 -7.87 -7.11 -5.18
N VAL A 70 -8.78 -6.22 -4.80
CA VAL A 70 -10.17 -6.25 -5.24
C VAL A 70 -10.34 -5.26 -6.39
N ASN A 71 -10.90 -5.73 -7.50
CA ASN A 71 -11.22 -4.87 -8.64
C ASN A 71 -12.53 -4.13 -8.37
N THR A 72 -12.44 -3.04 -7.62
CA THR A 72 -13.57 -2.14 -7.38
C THR A 72 -13.72 -1.16 -8.56
N TYR A 73 -14.87 -0.51 -8.70
CA TYR A 73 -15.08 0.49 -9.74
C TYR A 73 -14.08 1.65 -9.64
N ALA A 74 -13.76 2.14 -8.44
CA ALA A 74 -12.70 3.13 -8.24
C ALA A 74 -11.31 2.60 -8.66
N ALA A 75 -11.02 1.32 -8.43
CA ALA A 75 -9.77 0.70 -8.86
C ALA A 75 -9.72 0.56 -10.38
N GLU A 76 -10.80 0.13 -11.02
CA GLU A 76 -10.95 0.06 -12.48
C GLU A 76 -10.73 1.42 -13.12
N ARG A 77 -11.38 2.47 -12.62
CA ARG A 77 -11.18 3.84 -13.12
C ARG A 77 -9.74 4.33 -12.98
N CYS A 78 -9.01 3.91 -11.94
CA CYS A 78 -7.58 4.20 -11.84
C CYS A 78 -6.79 3.44 -12.89
N LEU A 79 -7.06 2.14 -13.05
CA LEU A 79 -6.38 1.27 -14.02
C LEU A 79 -6.61 1.74 -15.46
N ASP A 80 -7.83 2.16 -15.80
CA ASP A 80 -8.17 2.71 -17.11
C ASP A 80 -7.35 3.97 -17.40
N ALA A 81 -7.27 4.90 -16.44
CA ALA A 81 -6.46 6.11 -16.60
C ALA A 81 -4.97 5.79 -16.77
N ILE A 82 -4.44 4.80 -16.04
CA ILE A 82 -3.06 4.33 -16.21
C ILE A 82 -2.87 3.70 -17.59
N TYR A 83 -3.80 2.86 -18.03
CA TYR A 83 -3.74 2.18 -19.31
C TYR A 83 -3.76 3.16 -20.48
N ILE A 84 -4.66 4.15 -20.46
CA ILE A 84 -4.72 5.19 -21.49
C ILE A 84 -3.39 5.96 -21.53
N ALA A 85 -2.87 6.41 -20.38
CA ALA A 85 -1.57 7.10 -20.33
C ALA A 85 -0.44 6.25 -20.91
N HIS A 86 -0.41 4.94 -20.64
CA HIS A 86 0.62 4.05 -21.15
C HIS A 86 0.46 3.78 -22.66
N ALA A 87 -0.76 3.49 -23.12
CA ALA A 87 -1.02 3.08 -24.50
C ALA A 87 -0.97 4.25 -25.48
N GLU A 88 -1.40 5.44 -25.05
CA GLU A 88 -1.52 6.63 -25.90
C GLU A 88 -0.39 7.64 -25.66
N SER A 89 0.61 7.29 -24.85
CA SER A 89 1.75 8.18 -24.55
C SER A 89 1.31 9.54 -24.01
N ASP A 90 0.33 9.54 -23.10
CA ASP A 90 -0.35 10.73 -22.60
C ASP A 90 -0.09 10.96 -21.10
N ILE A 91 -0.48 12.14 -20.61
CA ILE A 91 -0.49 12.46 -19.19
C ILE A 91 -1.87 12.14 -18.60
N ALA A 92 -1.91 11.26 -17.60
CA ALA A 92 -3.09 11.05 -16.78
C ALA A 92 -2.90 11.63 -15.37
N VAL A 93 -3.96 12.19 -14.82
CA VAL A 93 -4.00 12.67 -13.44
C VAL A 93 -5.05 11.87 -12.67
N ILE A 94 -4.66 11.30 -11.54
CA ILE A 94 -5.56 10.54 -10.65
C ILE A 94 -5.66 11.26 -9.31
N THR A 95 -6.84 11.75 -8.96
CA THR A 95 -7.08 12.44 -7.69
C THR A 95 -8.12 11.76 -6.82
N GLY A 96 -8.04 12.01 -5.53
CA GLY A 96 -9.06 11.63 -4.57
C GLY A 96 -8.57 11.75 -3.14
N ALA A 97 -9.46 11.67 -2.16
CA ALA A 97 -9.09 11.69 -0.75
C ALA A 97 -8.10 10.56 -0.37
N ALA A 98 -7.44 10.73 0.77
CA ALA A 98 -6.52 9.74 1.30
C ALA A 98 -7.29 8.46 1.70
N GLY A 99 -6.73 7.30 1.36
CA GLY A 99 -7.31 6.01 1.76
C GLY A 99 -8.41 5.44 0.86
N LEU A 100 -8.59 5.96 -0.35
CA LEU A 100 -9.52 5.42 -1.36
C LEU A 100 -8.94 4.31 -2.25
N GLY A 101 -7.67 3.92 -2.07
CA GLY A 101 -7.07 2.80 -2.82
C GLY A 101 -6.20 3.18 -4.02
N LYS A 102 -6.00 4.48 -4.33
CA LYS A 102 -5.14 4.96 -5.43
C LYS A 102 -3.78 4.24 -5.49
N THR A 103 -2.97 4.34 -4.43
CA THR A 103 -1.66 3.68 -4.32
C THR A 103 -1.73 2.17 -4.57
N GLN A 104 -2.81 1.50 -4.15
CA GLN A 104 -2.97 0.06 -4.38
C GLN A 104 -3.23 -0.24 -5.85
N ALA A 105 -4.05 0.56 -6.54
CA ALA A 105 -4.26 0.43 -7.98
C ALA A 105 -2.97 0.69 -8.77
N LEU A 106 -2.19 1.73 -8.43
CA LEU A 106 -0.89 1.99 -9.04
C LEU A 106 0.07 0.81 -8.87
N LYS A 107 0.24 0.31 -7.63
CA LYS A 107 1.12 -0.82 -7.33
C LYS A 107 0.66 -2.11 -8.02
N HIS A 108 -0.66 -2.30 -8.13
CA HIS A 108 -1.24 -3.43 -8.86
C HIS A 108 -0.88 -3.42 -10.36
N TYR A 109 -0.87 -2.23 -10.97
CA TYR A 109 -0.44 -2.05 -12.35
C TYR A 109 1.07 -2.32 -12.52
N VAL A 110 1.90 -1.71 -11.68
CA VAL A 110 3.38 -1.85 -11.72
C VAL A 110 3.80 -3.32 -11.55
N ALA A 111 3.13 -4.08 -10.70
CA ALA A 111 3.41 -5.51 -10.51
C ALA A 111 3.22 -6.35 -11.79
N ARG A 112 2.40 -5.89 -12.74
CA ARG A 112 2.15 -6.55 -14.04
C ARG A 112 2.99 -5.98 -15.18
N ASN A 113 3.54 -4.79 -14.99
CA ASN A 113 4.26 -4.01 -16.00
C ASN A 113 5.60 -3.54 -15.38
N PRO A 114 6.55 -4.46 -15.11
CA PRO A 114 7.76 -4.18 -14.33
C PRO A 114 8.72 -3.17 -14.99
N GLU A 115 8.54 -2.87 -16.27
CA GLU A 115 9.24 -1.81 -16.99
C GLU A 115 8.75 -0.40 -16.65
N THR A 116 7.60 -0.28 -15.96
CA THR A 116 7.05 0.98 -15.45
C THR A 116 7.96 1.56 -14.38
N ILE A 117 8.25 2.85 -14.48
CA ILE A 117 8.99 3.59 -13.46
C ILE A 117 8.00 4.07 -12.42
N PHE A 118 8.18 3.67 -11.16
CA PHE A 118 7.27 4.02 -10.07
C PHE A 118 7.98 4.88 -9.02
N VAL A 119 7.49 6.10 -8.81
CA VAL A 119 8.04 7.07 -7.86
C VAL A 119 7.00 7.34 -6.78
N GLU A 120 7.27 6.90 -5.56
CA GLU A 120 6.49 7.32 -4.38
C GLU A 120 7.19 8.55 -3.77
N VAL A 121 6.52 9.70 -3.80
CA VAL A 121 7.13 10.98 -3.44
C VAL A 121 7.09 11.19 -1.93
N GLU A 122 8.23 11.51 -1.31
CA GLU A 122 8.27 12.00 0.08
C GLU A 122 8.48 13.53 0.16
N PRO A 123 8.18 14.19 1.31
CA PRO A 123 8.26 15.65 1.43
C PRO A 123 9.62 16.29 1.08
N SER A 124 10.73 15.54 1.08
CA SER A 124 12.07 16.01 0.73
C SER A 124 12.39 15.98 -0.77
N TYR A 125 11.44 15.60 -1.64
CA TYR A 125 11.67 15.48 -3.08
C TYR A 125 11.93 16.83 -3.76
N SER A 126 13.21 17.18 -3.86
CA SER A 126 13.68 18.24 -4.74
C SER A 126 13.73 17.76 -6.21
N PRO A 127 13.79 18.68 -7.19
CA PRO A 127 14.01 18.30 -8.59
C PRO A 127 15.26 17.43 -8.80
N LYS A 128 16.31 17.64 -7.99
CA LYS A 128 17.52 16.83 -8.07
C LYS A 128 17.27 15.39 -7.64
N VAL A 129 16.52 15.20 -6.55
CA VAL A 129 16.17 13.87 -6.01
C VAL A 129 15.30 13.12 -7.02
N LEU A 130 14.31 13.79 -7.61
CA LEU A 130 13.49 13.21 -8.67
C LEU A 130 14.33 12.70 -9.84
N LEU A 131 15.19 13.56 -10.42
CA LEU A 131 16.02 13.16 -11.56
C LEU A 131 16.99 12.02 -11.20
N LYS A 132 17.57 12.04 -10.00
CA LYS A 132 18.43 10.94 -9.54
C LYS A 132 17.66 9.62 -9.43
N ASN A 133 16.46 9.65 -8.84
CA ASN A 133 15.61 8.47 -8.71
C ASN A 133 15.22 7.90 -10.08
N LEU A 134 14.85 8.76 -11.04
CA LEU A 134 14.58 8.34 -12.42
C LEU A 134 15.81 7.71 -13.09
N CYS A 135 17.00 8.31 -12.94
CA CYS A 135 18.24 7.71 -13.44
C CYS A 135 18.50 6.33 -12.83
N GLN A 136 18.33 6.18 -11.52
CA GLN A 136 18.53 4.93 -10.81
C GLN A 136 17.60 3.82 -11.33
N GLN A 137 16.31 4.09 -11.48
CA GLN A 137 15.33 3.13 -12.01
C GLN A 137 15.58 2.78 -13.49
N LEU A 138 16.17 3.69 -14.25
CA LEU A 138 16.58 3.46 -15.64
C LEU A 138 17.94 2.77 -15.79
N GLY A 139 18.64 2.48 -14.69
CA GLY A 139 20.00 1.91 -14.71
C GLY A 139 21.07 2.88 -15.24
N LEU A 140 20.85 4.19 -15.07
CA LEU A 140 21.73 5.27 -15.53
C LEU A 140 22.60 5.81 -14.39
N ASN A 141 23.69 6.48 -14.74
CA ASN A 141 24.52 7.20 -13.77
C ASN A 141 23.75 8.41 -13.17
N GLU A 142 23.59 8.41 -11.85
CA GLU A 142 22.87 9.42 -11.05
C GLU A 142 23.73 10.61 -10.58
N ASN A 143 25.01 10.65 -10.92
CA ASN A 143 25.92 11.76 -10.63
C ASN A 143 25.89 12.82 -11.74
N GLY A 144 26.17 14.08 -11.38
CA GLY A 144 26.25 15.20 -12.32
C GLY A 144 25.33 16.35 -11.97
N LEU A 145 25.15 17.30 -12.88
CA LEU A 145 24.22 18.43 -12.75
C LEU A 145 22.79 18.03 -13.17
N ASN A 146 21.78 18.86 -12.86
CA ASN A 146 20.39 18.56 -13.26
C ASN A 146 20.24 18.39 -14.77
N HIS A 147 20.93 19.23 -15.55
CA HIS A 147 20.91 19.17 -17.01
C HIS A 147 21.43 17.82 -17.51
N GLU A 148 22.56 17.33 -16.99
CA GLU A 148 23.13 16.04 -17.38
C GLU A 148 22.22 14.86 -17.05
N LEU A 149 21.61 14.85 -15.85
CA LEU A 149 20.66 13.80 -15.47
C LEU A 149 19.44 13.81 -16.39
N PHE A 150 18.88 15.00 -16.64
CA PHE A 150 17.74 15.18 -17.52
C PHE A 150 18.03 14.67 -18.93
N THR A 151 19.16 15.05 -19.52
CA THR A 151 19.56 14.61 -20.86
C THR A 151 19.65 13.09 -20.95
N ARG A 152 20.31 12.43 -19.98
CA ARG A 152 20.41 10.96 -19.96
C ARG A 152 19.04 10.28 -19.85
N ILE A 153 18.13 10.83 -19.06
CA ILE A 153 16.77 10.32 -18.93
C ILE A 153 16.04 10.43 -20.27
N THR A 154 16.12 11.60 -20.93
CA THR A 154 15.43 11.82 -22.21
C THR A 154 16.00 11.02 -23.36
N GLU A 155 17.30 10.71 -23.35
CA GLU A 155 17.93 9.84 -24.34
C GLU A 155 17.57 8.35 -24.14
N LYS A 156 17.22 7.95 -22.92
CA LYS A 156 16.91 6.55 -22.56
C LYS A 156 15.43 6.20 -22.69
N LEU A 157 14.54 7.14 -22.41
CA LEU A 157 13.09 6.95 -22.47
C LEU A 157 12.54 7.04 -23.89
N GLY A 158 11.39 6.40 -24.13
CA GLY A 158 10.66 6.45 -25.40
C GLY A 158 9.16 6.21 -25.20
N GLU A 159 8.42 6.14 -26.31
CA GLU A 159 6.95 6.13 -26.38
C GLU A 159 6.27 5.05 -25.52
N ASN A 160 6.83 3.83 -25.49
CA ASN A 160 6.28 2.67 -24.77
C ASN A 160 6.75 2.58 -23.30
N ARG A 161 7.11 3.71 -22.68
CA ARG A 161 7.52 3.75 -21.26
C ARG A 161 6.50 4.54 -20.47
N LEU A 162 6.29 4.13 -19.23
CA LEU A 162 5.39 4.80 -18.29
C LEU A 162 6.16 5.26 -17.05
N ILE A 163 5.91 6.50 -16.64
CA ILE A 163 6.32 7.02 -15.33
C ILE A 163 5.06 7.22 -14.50
N ILE A 164 4.95 6.52 -13.37
CA ILE A 164 3.92 6.72 -12.37
C ILE A 164 4.51 7.44 -11.17
N VAL A 165 3.88 8.54 -10.77
CA VAL A 165 4.26 9.32 -9.59
C VAL A 165 3.10 9.31 -8.60
N ASP A 166 3.28 8.64 -7.45
CA ASP A 166 2.35 8.64 -6.33
C ASP A 166 2.70 9.75 -5.33
N GLU A 167 1.69 10.25 -4.61
CA GLU A 167 1.79 11.41 -3.73
C GLU A 167 2.35 12.67 -4.45
N ALA A 168 2.02 12.84 -5.73
CA ALA A 168 2.55 13.87 -6.61
C ALA A 168 2.24 15.31 -6.13
N GLU A 169 1.26 15.50 -5.25
CA GLU A 169 0.99 16.78 -4.60
C GLU A 169 2.14 17.30 -3.73
N LEU A 170 3.09 16.42 -3.37
CA LEU A 170 4.29 16.78 -2.61
C LEU A 170 5.40 17.32 -3.50
N LEU A 171 5.28 17.17 -4.82
CA LEU A 171 6.24 17.72 -5.76
C LEU A 171 6.13 19.25 -5.85
N SER A 172 7.30 19.87 -5.94
CA SER A 172 7.39 21.28 -6.32
C SER A 172 6.92 21.49 -7.77
N THR A 173 6.43 22.70 -8.07
CA THR A 173 6.14 23.17 -9.45
C THR A 173 7.28 22.88 -10.41
N LYS A 174 8.54 23.07 -9.97
CA LYS A 174 9.73 22.82 -10.78
C LYS A 174 9.93 21.32 -11.08
N SER A 175 9.62 20.44 -10.14
CA SER A 175 9.69 18.99 -10.34
C SER A 175 8.62 18.52 -11.34
N LEU A 176 7.40 19.07 -11.24
CA LEU A 176 6.31 18.80 -12.19
C LEU A 176 6.68 19.25 -13.61
N GLU A 177 7.32 20.41 -13.76
CA GLU A 177 7.82 20.88 -15.06
C GLU A 177 8.87 19.95 -15.67
N TYR A 178 9.75 19.34 -14.87
CA TYR A 178 10.68 18.34 -15.39
C TYR A 178 9.95 17.11 -15.94
N LEU A 179 8.94 16.60 -15.25
CA LEU A 179 8.14 15.46 -15.73
C LEU A 179 7.42 15.79 -17.04
N ARG A 180 6.81 16.98 -17.13
CA ARG A 180 6.18 17.47 -18.37
C ARG A 180 7.19 17.58 -19.52
N ARG A 181 8.38 18.12 -19.25
CA ARG A 181 9.43 18.27 -20.25
C ARG A 181 9.99 16.93 -20.71
N ILE A 182 10.11 15.95 -19.81
CA ILE A 182 10.47 14.57 -20.16
C ILE A 182 9.41 14.02 -21.11
N HIS A 183 8.13 14.02 -20.71
CA HIS A 183 7.02 13.58 -21.56
C HIS A 183 7.04 14.23 -22.95
N ASP A 184 7.22 15.56 -23.03
CA ASP A 184 7.21 16.28 -24.31
C ASP A 184 8.30 15.80 -25.29
N LEU A 185 9.48 15.49 -24.76
CA LEU A 185 10.66 15.11 -25.55
C LEU A 185 10.71 13.61 -25.87
N THR A 186 10.22 12.78 -24.96
CA THR A 186 10.34 11.30 -25.06
C THR A 186 9.05 10.63 -25.50
N LYS A 187 7.93 11.34 -25.38
CA LYS A 187 6.57 10.81 -25.55
C LYS A 187 6.29 9.62 -24.64
N CYS A 188 6.96 9.51 -23.48
CA CYS A 188 6.58 8.50 -22.49
C CYS A 188 5.28 8.88 -21.80
N GLY A 189 4.43 7.91 -21.49
CA GLY A 189 3.25 8.14 -20.65
C GLY A 189 3.62 8.60 -19.25
N VAL A 190 2.79 9.47 -18.65
CA VAL A 190 2.99 9.95 -17.27
C VAL A 190 1.68 9.88 -16.48
N VAL A 191 1.70 9.23 -15.33
CA VAL A 191 0.58 9.23 -14.37
C VAL A 191 0.98 10.02 -13.14
N LEU A 192 0.21 11.05 -12.80
CA LEU A 192 0.34 11.81 -11.56
C LEU A 192 -0.83 11.48 -10.64
N ALA A 193 -0.56 10.77 -9.55
CA ALA A 193 -1.56 10.39 -8.57
C ALA A 193 -1.39 11.16 -7.26
N GLY A 194 -2.49 11.61 -6.67
CA GLY A 194 -2.41 12.41 -5.45
C GLY A 194 -3.74 12.84 -4.82
N MET A 195 -3.66 13.65 -3.78
CA MET A 195 -4.81 14.35 -3.20
C MET A 195 -5.35 15.45 -4.14
N PRO A 196 -6.61 15.92 -3.96
CA PRO A 196 -7.22 16.94 -4.83
C PRO A 196 -6.40 18.23 -4.98
N ARG A 197 -5.57 18.59 -3.98
CA ARG A 197 -4.66 19.74 -4.07
C ARG A 197 -3.62 19.63 -5.19
N LEU A 198 -3.35 18.42 -5.70
CA LEU A 198 -2.53 18.21 -6.89
C LEU A 198 -3.06 19.03 -8.07
N ILE A 199 -4.38 19.10 -8.29
CA ILE A 199 -4.95 19.90 -9.38
C ILE A 199 -4.62 21.39 -9.23
N VAL A 200 -4.62 21.89 -8.00
CA VAL A 200 -4.23 23.29 -7.71
C VAL A 200 -2.75 23.49 -8.04
N ASN A 201 -1.89 22.55 -7.66
CA ASN A 201 -0.46 22.58 -8.01
C ASN A 201 -0.27 22.55 -9.53
N LEU A 202 -0.99 21.70 -10.26
CA LEU A 202 -0.88 21.55 -11.71
C LEU A 202 -1.47 22.74 -12.49
N LYS A 203 -2.44 23.47 -11.94
CA LYS A 203 -2.92 24.73 -12.54
C LYS A 203 -1.98 25.90 -12.22
N GLY A 204 -1.22 25.80 -11.13
CA GLY A 204 -0.35 26.86 -10.64
C GLY A 204 -1.14 28.01 -10.01
N LYS A 205 -0.49 28.76 -9.11
CA LYS A 205 -1.14 29.86 -8.36
C LYS A 205 -1.55 31.04 -9.26
N TYR A 206 -0.91 31.18 -10.42
CA TYR A 206 -1.13 32.26 -11.41
C TYR A 206 -1.34 31.72 -12.84
N GLY A 207 -1.67 30.44 -13.02
CA GLY A 207 -1.83 29.83 -14.35
C GLY A 207 -0.53 29.43 -15.06
N GLU A 208 0.62 29.59 -14.39
CA GLU A 208 1.96 29.26 -14.95
C GLU A 208 2.12 27.80 -15.37
N LEU A 209 1.34 26.89 -14.76
CA LEU A 209 1.33 25.45 -15.09
C LEU A 209 0.08 25.02 -15.86
N ALA A 210 -0.78 25.95 -16.30
CA ALA A 210 -1.96 25.63 -17.10
C ALA A 210 -1.62 24.75 -18.31
N GLN A 211 -0.38 24.84 -18.83
CA GLN A 211 0.15 24.01 -19.91
C GLN A 211 0.36 22.52 -19.56
N LEU A 212 0.63 22.20 -18.29
CA LEU A 212 0.79 20.82 -17.84
C LEU A 212 -0.58 20.16 -17.67
N TYR A 213 -1.51 20.85 -16.99
CA TYR A 213 -2.88 20.36 -16.86
C TYR A 213 -3.60 20.29 -18.21
N SER A 214 -3.34 21.23 -19.14
CA SER A 214 -3.90 21.18 -20.50
C SER A 214 -3.39 20.01 -21.35
N ARG A 215 -2.26 19.41 -20.96
CA ARG A 215 -1.68 18.21 -21.58
C ARG A 215 -2.14 16.94 -20.91
N ALA A 216 -2.87 17.02 -19.80
CA ALA A 216 -3.50 15.85 -19.21
C ALA A 216 -4.74 15.49 -20.01
N GLY A 217 -4.65 14.52 -20.93
CA GLY A 217 -5.82 14.07 -21.69
C GLY A 217 -6.80 13.25 -20.85
N VAL A 218 -6.38 12.74 -19.69
CA VAL A 218 -7.25 12.02 -18.76
C VAL A 218 -7.14 12.55 -17.34
N HIS A 219 -8.27 12.89 -16.73
CA HIS A 219 -8.38 13.17 -15.29
C HIS A 219 -9.40 12.22 -14.65
N CYS A 220 -8.90 11.31 -13.81
CA CYS A 220 -9.72 10.44 -12.98
C CYS A 220 -9.84 11.04 -11.57
N ASP A 221 -11.03 11.51 -11.20
CA ASP A 221 -11.34 11.93 -9.84
C ASP A 221 -12.19 10.89 -9.09
N LEU A 222 -11.61 10.34 -8.03
CA LEU A 222 -12.27 9.45 -7.07
C LEU A 222 -13.02 10.21 -5.96
N GLN A 223 -13.00 11.54 -5.99
CA GLN A 223 -13.69 12.39 -5.02
C GLN A 223 -13.24 12.13 -3.58
N ASN A 224 -14.16 12.18 -2.61
CA ASN A 224 -13.87 12.11 -1.17
C ASN A 224 -14.15 10.75 -0.53
N ALA A 225 -14.90 9.88 -1.21
CA ALA A 225 -15.36 8.61 -0.67
C ALA A 225 -15.67 7.63 -1.81
N LEU A 226 -15.47 6.33 -1.56
CA LEU A 226 -15.98 5.27 -2.40
C LEU A 226 -17.51 5.18 -2.30
N ASP A 227 -18.12 4.66 -3.35
CA ASP A 227 -19.55 4.33 -3.35
C ASP A 227 -19.85 3.09 -2.50
N LYS A 228 -21.13 2.77 -2.39
CA LYS A 228 -21.60 1.68 -1.52
C LYS A 228 -21.21 0.32 -2.10
N GLU A 229 -21.23 0.23 -3.42
CA GLU A 229 -20.92 -0.94 -4.23
C GLU A 229 -19.44 -1.34 -4.05
N ASP A 230 -18.51 -0.39 -4.13
CA ASP A 230 -17.09 -0.64 -3.89
C ASP A 230 -16.81 -1.10 -2.47
N ILE A 231 -17.48 -0.50 -1.48
CA ILE A 231 -17.36 -0.93 -0.09
C ILE A 231 -17.93 -2.33 0.10
N ALA A 232 -19.04 -2.68 -0.56
CA ALA A 232 -19.61 -4.02 -0.54
C ALA A 232 -18.65 -5.06 -1.15
N LEU A 233 -18.00 -4.75 -2.28
CA LEU A 233 -17.01 -5.64 -2.89
C LEU A 233 -15.82 -5.89 -1.96
N LEU A 234 -15.29 -4.82 -1.33
CA LEU A 234 -14.19 -4.93 -0.36
C LEU A 234 -14.60 -5.70 0.89
N ALA A 235 -15.82 -5.49 1.38
CA ALA A 235 -16.36 -6.18 2.54
C ALA A 235 -16.59 -7.67 2.28
N GLN A 236 -17.16 -8.01 1.13
CA GLN A 236 -17.37 -9.40 0.71
C GLN A 236 -16.04 -10.14 0.61
N GLN A 237 -15.01 -9.54 0.02
CA GLN A 237 -13.67 -10.14 -0.02
C GLN A 237 -13.05 -10.28 1.37
N GLY A 238 -13.14 -9.24 2.19
CA GLY A 238 -12.47 -9.17 3.49
C GLY A 238 -13.12 -10.01 4.60
N LEU A 239 -14.45 -10.13 4.60
CA LEU A 239 -15.24 -10.81 5.64
C LEU A 239 -15.93 -12.10 5.15
N GLY A 240 -16.08 -12.28 3.83
CA GLY A 240 -16.80 -13.42 3.25
C GLY A 240 -18.33 -13.34 3.37
N THR A 241 -18.88 -12.20 3.75
CA THR A 241 -20.34 -11.97 3.92
C THR A 241 -20.70 -10.54 3.54
N ASP A 242 -21.93 -10.36 3.03
CA ASP A 242 -22.53 -9.09 2.63
C ASP A 242 -23.48 -8.51 3.69
N GLU A 243 -23.77 -9.28 4.74
CA GLU A 243 -24.73 -8.95 5.81
C GLU A 243 -24.49 -7.56 6.42
N PHE A 244 -23.22 -7.14 6.53
CA PHE A 244 -22.83 -5.92 7.22
C PHE A 244 -22.52 -4.74 6.29
N ASN A 245 -22.76 -4.86 4.98
CA ASN A 245 -22.30 -3.87 3.99
C ASN A 245 -22.81 -2.44 4.27
N ASP A 246 -24.10 -2.29 4.61
CA ASP A 246 -24.71 -1.00 4.92
C ASP A 246 -24.09 -0.35 6.16
N LEU A 247 -23.86 -1.15 7.20
CA LEU A 247 -23.23 -0.71 8.42
C LEU A 247 -21.77 -0.31 8.14
N LEU A 248 -21.02 -1.17 7.45
CA LEU A 248 -19.61 -0.96 7.09
C LEU A 248 -19.44 0.30 6.24
N TYR A 249 -20.33 0.55 5.28
CA TYR A 249 -20.34 1.79 4.50
C TYR A 249 -20.52 3.01 5.41
N LYS A 250 -21.53 2.99 6.28
CA LYS A 250 -21.83 4.09 7.20
C LYS A 250 -20.66 4.40 8.15
N VAL A 251 -20.05 3.37 8.74
CA VAL A 251 -18.97 3.57 9.73
C VAL A 251 -17.60 3.82 9.10
N SER A 252 -17.35 3.34 7.88
CA SER A 252 -16.13 3.63 7.12
C SER A 252 -16.20 4.97 6.39
N LYS A 253 -17.41 5.53 6.19
CA LYS A 253 -17.66 6.76 5.43
C LYS A 253 -17.08 6.67 4.00
N GLY A 254 -17.15 5.49 3.39
CA GLY A 254 -16.58 5.21 2.07
C GLY A 254 -15.05 5.24 2.00
N ASN A 255 -14.34 5.20 3.13
CA ASN A 255 -12.87 5.18 3.15
C ASN A 255 -12.34 3.74 3.22
N ALA A 256 -11.72 3.24 2.15
CA ALA A 256 -11.19 1.87 2.09
C ALA A 256 -10.11 1.57 3.14
N ARG A 257 -9.23 2.53 3.46
CA ARG A 257 -8.22 2.35 4.51
C ARG A 257 -8.87 2.15 5.88
N ARG A 258 -9.90 2.95 6.18
CA ARG A 258 -10.68 2.81 7.41
C ARG A 258 -11.45 1.50 7.44
N LEU A 259 -12.10 1.13 6.33
CA LEU A 259 -12.79 -0.15 6.17
C LEU A 259 -11.85 -1.32 6.45
N ASN A 260 -10.66 -1.34 5.84
CA ASN A 260 -9.67 -2.40 6.05
C ASN A 260 -9.22 -2.51 7.51
N LYS A 261 -8.99 -1.38 8.19
CA LYS A 261 -8.66 -1.38 9.63
C LYS A 261 -9.82 -1.92 10.47
N LEU A 262 -11.04 -1.52 10.15
CA LEU A 262 -12.26 -1.98 10.81
C LEU A 262 -12.44 -3.48 10.66
N MET A 263 -12.42 -4.01 9.43
CA MET A 263 -12.61 -5.44 9.15
C MET A 263 -11.57 -6.30 9.87
N ARG A 264 -10.27 -5.95 9.73
CA ARG A 264 -9.19 -6.67 10.42
C ARG A 264 -9.33 -6.62 11.94
N GLY A 265 -9.75 -5.48 12.47
CA GLY A 265 -9.99 -5.28 13.89
C GLY A 265 -11.15 -6.09 14.43
N VAL A 266 -12.27 -6.10 13.71
CA VAL A 266 -13.48 -6.86 14.06
C VAL A 266 -13.21 -8.35 14.01
N ILE A 267 -12.53 -8.86 12.97
CA ILE A 267 -12.07 -10.26 12.91
C ILE A 267 -11.23 -10.61 14.14
N ARG A 268 -10.26 -9.76 14.47
CA ARG A 268 -9.38 -9.96 15.63
C ARG A 268 -10.16 -10.07 16.94
N VAL A 269 -11.06 -9.13 17.19
CA VAL A 269 -11.81 -9.09 18.45
C VAL A 269 -12.84 -10.23 18.53
N ALA A 270 -13.48 -10.58 17.41
CA ALA A 270 -14.36 -11.74 17.32
C ALA A 270 -13.64 -13.03 17.74
N GLU A 271 -12.42 -13.25 17.23
CA GLU A 271 -11.60 -14.42 17.56
C GLU A 271 -11.10 -14.42 18.99
N MET A 272 -10.60 -13.28 19.48
CA MET A 272 -10.11 -13.15 20.86
C MET A 272 -11.19 -13.51 21.90
N HIS A 273 -12.45 -13.24 21.59
CA HIS A 273 -13.58 -13.53 22.48
C HIS A 273 -14.38 -14.77 22.10
N GLY A 274 -14.01 -15.49 21.03
CA GLY A 274 -14.75 -16.65 20.53
C GLY A 274 -16.21 -16.34 20.16
N LYS A 275 -16.48 -15.13 19.66
CA LYS A 275 -17.83 -14.67 19.27
C LYS A 275 -17.90 -14.48 17.76
N PRO A 276 -19.08 -14.68 17.13
CA PRO A 276 -19.27 -14.32 15.73
C PRO A 276 -19.19 -12.80 15.53
N ILE A 277 -18.92 -12.39 14.30
CA ILE A 277 -19.04 -10.99 13.89
C ILE A 277 -20.52 -10.59 14.00
N SER A 278 -20.78 -9.41 14.54
CA SER A 278 -22.12 -8.86 14.73
C SER A 278 -22.08 -7.34 14.60
N GLU A 279 -23.24 -6.72 14.33
CA GLU A 279 -23.35 -5.25 14.27
C GLU A 279 -22.86 -4.56 15.55
N ALA A 280 -23.19 -5.12 16.71
CA ALA A 280 -22.75 -4.58 18.01
C ALA A 280 -21.22 -4.56 18.13
N LEU A 281 -20.54 -5.59 17.64
CA LEU A 281 -19.09 -5.66 17.63
C LEU A 281 -18.48 -4.65 16.65
N ILE A 282 -19.06 -4.52 15.45
CA ILE A 282 -18.62 -3.56 14.43
C ILE A 282 -18.73 -2.13 14.97
N ASN A 283 -19.86 -1.76 15.55
CA ASN A 283 -20.07 -0.43 16.13
C ASN A 283 -19.08 -0.15 17.27
N ARG A 284 -18.92 -1.10 18.20
CA ARG A 284 -17.97 -0.96 19.31
C ARG A 284 -16.53 -0.77 18.82
N TYR A 285 -16.11 -1.50 17.79
CA TYR A 285 -14.76 -1.35 17.25
C TYR A 285 -14.61 -0.04 16.45
N ALA A 286 -15.64 0.39 15.74
CA ALA A 286 -15.63 1.64 14.99
C ALA A 286 -15.42 2.87 15.90
N GLU A 287 -15.94 2.84 17.14
CA GLU A 287 -15.71 3.88 18.15
C GLU A 287 -14.24 3.97 18.61
N MET A 288 -13.48 2.87 18.49
CA MET A 288 -12.06 2.83 18.84
C MET A 288 -11.16 3.35 17.71
N LEU A 289 -11.69 3.54 16.49
CA LEU A 289 -10.93 4.05 15.37
C LEU A 289 -10.85 5.57 15.42
N ILE A 290 -9.64 6.10 15.27
CA ILE A 290 -9.41 7.54 15.11
C ILE A 290 -10.09 7.98 13.81
N ASN A 291 -10.90 9.03 13.90
CA ASN A 291 -11.63 9.63 12.78
C ASN A 291 -10.72 10.38 11.81
#